data_AF-A0A975C591-F1
#
_entry.id   AF-A0A975C591-F1
#
_cell.length_a   1.000
_cell.length_b   1.000
_cell.length_c   1.000
_cell.angle_alpha   90.00
_cell.angle_beta   90.00
_cell.angle_gamma   90.00
#
_symmetry.space_group_name_H-M   'P 1'
#
loop_
_entity.id
_entity.type
_entity.pdbx_description
1 polymer ?
#
loop_
_entity_poly.entity_id
_entity_poly.type
_entity_poly.pdbx_seq_one_letter_code
_entity_poly.pdbx_strand_id
1 'polypeptide(L)'
;MSQSQKKSVSPNDKLSFLESLARDVAQVLKSLGGSAHQNVVIDCVAAMKRNRGEAVAPDLRNAVVEAFERYSQWFTRPFGEGSMRWALVAEPG
;
A
#
# COMPACT_ATOMS: atom_id res chain seq x y z
N MET A 1 -10.93 -15.06 32.65
CA MET A 1 -10.00 -15.07 31.50
C MET A 1 -10.73 -14.45 30.31
N SER A 2 -10.50 -13.17 30.03
CA SER A 2 -11.21 -12.46 28.96
C SER A 2 -10.71 -12.94 27.60
N GLN A 3 -11.59 -13.57 26.82
CA GLN A 3 -11.31 -13.93 25.44
C GLN A 3 -11.24 -12.65 24.61
N SER A 4 -10.07 -12.37 24.03
CA SER A 4 -9.92 -11.31 23.04
C SER A 4 -10.64 -11.71 21.76
N GLN A 5 -11.72 -11.00 21.46
CA GLN A 5 -12.55 -11.19 20.29
C GLN A 5 -11.76 -10.78 19.04
N LYS A 6 -11.25 -11.75 18.28
CA LYS A 6 -10.66 -11.51 16.96
C LYS A 6 -11.77 -10.99 16.05
N LYS A 7 -11.80 -9.68 15.81
CA LYS A 7 -12.78 -9.06 14.92
C LYS A 7 -12.49 -9.54 13.49
N SER A 8 -13.35 -10.39 12.97
CA SER A 8 -13.34 -10.83 11.58
C SER A 8 -13.52 -9.61 10.69
N VAL A 9 -12.50 -9.24 9.92
CA VAL A 9 -12.61 -8.17 8.91
C VAL A 9 -13.52 -8.68 7.80
N SER A 10 -14.63 -7.99 7.55
CA SER A 10 -15.53 -8.37 6.44
C SER A 10 -14.80 -8.20 5.11
N PRO A 11 -15.08 -9.02 4.08
CA PRO A 11 -14.44 -8.88 2.77
C PRO A 11 -14.54 -7.46 2.18
N ASN A 12 -15.64 -6.74 2.49
CA ASN A 12 -15.87 -5.38 2.05
C ASN A 12 -14.99 -4.32 2.75
N ASP A 13 -14.64 -4.54 4.02
CA ASP A 13 -13.73 -3.68 4.79
C ASP A 13 -12.27 -3.86 4.33
N LYS A 14 -11.92 -5.05 3.85
CA LYS A 14 -10.59 -5.32 3.29
C LYS A 14 -10.38 -4.63 1.94
N LEU A 15 -11.43 -4.55 1.11
CA LEU A 15 -11.39 -3.83 -0.16
C LEU A 15 -11.11 -2.34 0.05
N SER A 16 -11.77 -1.70 1.03
CA SER A 16 -11.51 -0.29 1.36
C SER A 16 -10.11 -0.06 1.95
N PHE A 17 -9.61 -0.99 2.76
CA PHE A 17 -8.26 -0.91 3.31
C PHE A 17 -7.17 -0.98 2.23
N LEU A 18 -7.27 -1.93 1.29
CA LEU A 18 -6.27 -2.08 0.23
C LEU A 18 -6.37 -0.96 -0.80
N GLU A 19 -7.56 -0.43 -1.09
CA GLU A 19 -7.69 0.78 -1.89
C GLU A 19 -7.00 1.97 -1.22
N SER A 20 -7.23 2.14 0.08
CA SER A 20 -6.58 3.19 0.88
C SER A 20 -5.05 3.08 0.81
N LEU A 21 -4.50 1.86 0.93
CA LEU A 21 -3.08 1.63 0.77
C LEU A 21 -2.59 1.89 -0.66
N ALA A 22 -3.34 1.50 -1.69
CA ALA A 22 -2.99 1.80 -3.07
C ALA A 22 -2.95 3.32 -3.33
N ARG A 23 -3.90 4.08 -2.78
CA ARG A 23 -3.88 5.55 -2.85
C ARG A 23 -2.67 6.14 -2.13
N ASP A 24 -2.30 5.61 -0.95
CA ASP A 24 -1.08 6.03 -0.26
C ASP A 24 0.19 5.71 -1.08
N VAL A 25 0.26 4.54 -1.71
CA VAL A 25 1.36 4.16 -2.63
C VAL A 25 1.44 5.12 -3.81
N ALA A 26 0.32 5.46 -4.42
CA ALA A 26 0.28 6.42 -5.53
C ALA A 26 0.77 7.80 -5.09
N GLN A 27 0.34 8.28 -3.92
CA GLN A 27 0.78 9.55 -3.36
C GLN A 27 2.30 9.56 -3.10
N VAL A 28 2.85 8.47 -2.54
CA VAL A 28 4.29 8.32 -2.30
C VAL A 28 5.08 8.28 -3.60
N LEU A 29 4.65 7.48 -4.58
CA LEU A 29 5.33 7.42 -5.87
C LEU A 29 5.33 8.79 -6.55
N LYS A 30 4.19 9.50 -6.52
CA LYS A 30 4.09 10.87 -7.05
C LYS A 30 5.07 11.83 -6.37
N SER A 31 5.17 11.79 -5.04
CA SER A 31 6.09 12.69 -4.30
C SER A 31 7.57 12.36 -4.52
N LEU A 32 7.89 11.11 -4.90
CA LEU A 32 9.25 10.65 -5.24
C LEU A 32 9.61 10.79 -6.72
N GLY A 33 8.81 11.51 -7.53
CA GLY A 33 9.08 11.72 -8.95
C GLY A 33 8.54 10.62 -9.87
N GLY A 34 7.54 9.88 -9.41
CA GLY A 34 6.79 8.88 -10.19
C GLY A 34 7.32 7.45 -10.11
N SER A 35 8.54 7.23 -9.62
CA SER A 35 9.11 5.88 -9.47
C SER A 35 10.09 5.74 -8.32
N ALA A 36 9.96 4.68 -7.54
CA ALA A 36 10.84 4.37 -6.42
C ALA A 36 11.03 2.86 -6.23
N HIS A 37 11.98 2.49 -5.39
CA HIS A 37 12.15 1.10 -4.96
C HIS A 37 11.06 0.72 -3.95
N GLN A 38 10.52 -0.50 -4.04
CA GLN A 38 9.43 -1.03 -3.20
C GLN A 38 9.65 -0.76 -1.70
N ASN A 39 10.85 -1.05 -1.17
CA ASN A 39 11.15 -0.77 0.24
C ASN A 39 11.00 0.71 0.61
N VAL A 40 11.46 1.63 -0.25
CA VAL A 40 11.31 3.08 -0.02
C VAL A 40 9.83 3.45 0.01
N VAL A 41 9.04 2.91 -0.91
CA VAL A 41 7.59 3.14 -0.94
C VAL A 41 6.93 2.67 0.36
N ILE A 42 7.23 1.44 0.80
CA ILE A 42 6.67 0.86 2.02
C ILE A 42 7.04 1.68 3.25
N ASP A 43 8.30 2.10 3.37
CA ASP A 43 8.78 2.89 4.50
C ASP A 43 8.09 4.27 4.55
N CYS A 44 7.91 4.91 3.39
CA CYS A 44 7.16 6.16 3.28
C CYS A 44 5.67 5.99 3.60
N VAL A 45 5.01 4.93 3.14
CA VAL A 45 3.62 4.64 3.51
C VAL A 45 3.51 4.44 5.03
N ALA A 46 4.42 3.67 5.63
CA ALA A 46 4.44 3.48 7.08
C ALA A 46 4.63 4.80 7.83
N ALA A 47 5.52 5.68 7.35
CA ALA A 47 5.71 7.00 7.93
C ALA A 47 4.46 7.90 7.77
N MET A 48 3.83 7.89 6.60
CA MET A 48 2.59 8.63 6.35
C MET A 48 1.46 8.22 7.30
N LYS A 49 1.25 6.92 7.49
CA LYS A 49 0.22 6.41 8.42
C LYS A 49 0.50 6.86 9.85
N ARG A 50 1.76 6.77 10.31
CA ARG A 50 2.15 7.29 11.64
C ARG A 50 1.89 8.78 11.78
N ASN A 51 2.21 9.58 10.77
CA ASN A 51 1.99 11.02 10.78
C ASN A 51 0.49 11.38 10.82
N ARG A 52 -0.38 10.53 10.27
CA ARG A 52 -1.85 10.66 10.38
C ARG A 52 -2.42 10.13 11.69
N GLY A 53 -1.59 9.58 12.60
CA GLY A 53 -2.03 8.95 13.84
C GLY A 53 -2.71 7.59 13.63
N GLU A 54 -2.53 6.97 12.46
CA GLU A 54 -3.11 5.67 12.13
C GLU A 54 -2.24 4.52 12.68
N ALA A 55 -2.89 3.43 13.07
CA ALA A 55 -2.19 2.22 13.45
C ALA A 55 -1.47 1.60 12.24
N VAL A 56 -0.19 1.25 12.41
CA VAL A 56 0.58 0.52 11.41
C VAL A 56 0.40 -0.98 11.66
N ALA A 57 -0.23 -1.66 10.70
CA ALA A 57 -0.42 -3.11 10.78
C ALA A 57 0.93 -3.85 10.82
N PRO A 58 1.08 -4.94 11.60
CA PRO A 58 2.32 -5.72 11.66
C PRO A 58 2.76 -6.27 10.30
N ASP A 59 1.81 -6.54 9.41
CA ASP A 59 1.99 -7.08 8.07
C ASP A 59 1.85 -6.02 6.98
N LEU A 60 2.00 -4.73 7.31
CA LEU A 60 1.83 -3.61 6.38
C LEU A 60 2.59 -3.82 5.06
N ARG A 61 3.80 -4.37 5.12
CA ARG A 61 4.60 -4.73 3.93
C ARG A 61 3.80 -5.59 2.94
N ASN A 62 3.20 -6.67 3.43
CA ASN A 62 2.46 -7.61 2.59
C ASN A 62 1.18 -6.95 2.07
N ALA A 63 0.48 -6.18 2.91
CA ALA A 63 -0.71 -5.46 2.50
C ALA A 63 -0.43 -4.40 1.42
N VAL A 64 0.71 -3.69 1.51
CA VAL A 64 1.13 -2.72 0.49
C VAL A 64 1.49 -3.40 -0.83
N VAL A 65 2.15 -4.55 -0.79
CA VAL A 65 2.42 -5.36 -1.99
C VAL A 65 1.12 -5.87 -2.60
N GLU A 66 0.20 -6.41 -1.80
CA GLU A 66 -1.12 -6.85 -2.26
C GLU A 66 -1.91 -5.70 -2.89
N ALA A 67 -1.89 -4.51 -2.28
CA ALA A 67 -2.52 -3.32 -2.83
C ALA A 67 -1.91 -2.90 -4.17
N PHE A 68 -0.58 -2.88 -4.27
CA PHE A 68 0.12 -2.57 -5.52
C PHE A 68 -0.25 -3.54 -6.65
N GLU A 69 -0.32 -4.85 -6.36
CA GLU A 69 -0.65 -5.87 -7.36
C GLU A 69 -2.13 -5.83 -7.75
N ARG A 70 -3.02 -5.67 -6.78
CA ARG A 70 -4.47 -5.61 -7.00
C ARG A 70 -4.90 -4.39 -7.79
N TYR A 71 -4.28 -3.24 -7.55
CA TYR A 71 -4.55 -1.98 -8.26
C TYR A 71 -3.52 -1.71 -9.37
N SER A 72 -3.05 -2.78 -10.04
CA SER A 72 -2.04 -2.70 -11.11
C SER A 72 -2.43 -1.83 -12.30
N GLN A 73 -3.69 -1.47 -12.47
CA GLN A 73 -4.11 -0.43 -13.42
C GLN A 73 -3.51 0.96 -13.13
N TRP A 74 -3.07 1.23 -11.89
CA TRP A 74 -2.41 2.48 -11.49
C TRP A 74 -0.90 2.38 -11.49
N PHE A 75 -0.34 1.17 -11.52
CA PHE A 75 1.06 0.94 -11.26
C PHE A 75 1.74 0.06 -12.30
N THR A 76 3.06 0.17 -12.41
CA THR A 76 3.85 -0.75 -13.22
C THR A 76 5.17 -1.09 -12.57
N ARG A 77 5.76 -2.19 -13.04
CA ARG A 77 7.15 -2.56 -12.79
C ARG A 77 7.93 -2.28 -14.08
N PRO A 78 8.64 -1.15 -14.20
CA PRO A 78 9.25 -0.73 -15.46
C PRO A 78 10.33 -1.71 -15.97
N PHE A 79 10.84 -2.60 -15.11
CA PHE A 79 11.82 -3.63 -15.48
C PHE A 79 11.22 -5.05 -15.49
N GLY A 80 9.90 -5.18 -15.53
CA GLY A 80 9.20 -6.46 -15.62
C GLY A 80 8.89 -7.12 -14.28
N GLU A 81 8.36 -8.34 -14.38
CA GLU A 81 7.92 -9.15 -13.23
C GLU A 81 9.08 -9.39 -12.23
N GLY A 82 8.75 -9.45 -10.94
CA GLY A 82 9.76 -9.60 -9.88
C GLY A 82 10.61 -8.35 -9.59
N SER A 83 10.56 -7.31 -10.46
CA SER A 83 11.26 -6.06 -10.18
C SER A 83 10.72 -5.39 -8.93
N MET A 84 11.65 -4.91 -8.09
CA MET A 84 11.37 -4.09 -6.92
C MET A 84 11.25 -2.61 -7.28
N ARG A 85 11.46 -2.22 -8.55
CA ARG A 85 11.18 -0.84 -8.99
C ARG A 85 9.69 -0.74 -9.28
N TRP A 86 9.03 0.19 -8.62
CA TRP A 86 7.62 0.50 -8.82
C TRP A 86 7.48 1.88 -9.45
N ALA A 87 6.46 2.07 -10.27
CA ALA A 87 6.15 3.35 -10.89
C ALA A 87 4.64 3.58 -10.97
N LEU A 88 4.24 4.86 -10.91
CA LEU A 88 2.87 5.33 -11.09
C LEU A 88 2.60 5.57 -12.58
N VAL A 89 1.55 4.98 -13.13
CA VAL A 89 1.16 5.13 -14.55
C VAL A 89 -0.22 5.77 -14.75
N ALA A 90 -1.07 5.74 -13.74
CA ALA A 90 -2.34 6.45 -13.72
C ALA A 90 -2.63 6.92 -12.29
N GLU A 91 -3.23 8.10 -12.15
CA GLU A 91 -3.65 8.59 -10.84
C GLU A 91 -4.95 7.91 -10.39
N PRO A 92 -5.07 7.54 -9.11
CA PRO A 92 -6.36 7.14 -8.56
C PRO A 92 -7.32 8.32 -8.61
N GLY A 93 -8.43 8.15 -9.34
CA GLY A 93 -9.53 9.13 -9.42
C GLY A 93 -10.27 9.33 -8.10
#